data_AF-A0A535DNH1-F1
#
_entry.id   AF-A0A535DNH1-F1
#
_cell.length_a   1.000
_cell.length_b   1.000
_cell.length_c   1.000
_cell.angle_alpha   90.00
_cell.angle_beta   90.00
_cell.angle_gamma   90.00
#
_symmetry.space_group_name_H-M   'P 1'
#
loop_
_entity.id
_entity.type
_entity.pdbx_description
1 polymer ?
#
loop_
_entity_poly.entity_id
_entity_poly.type
_entity_poly.pdbx_seq_one_letter_code
_entity_poly.pdbx_strand_id
1 'polypeptide(L)' 'MPRACAICGKTAAFGSNVSHSKVHTRRRFDANLHPAVVSGEKMLLCTRCRRTQTKDARMAKKREKARAR' A
#
# COMPACT_ATOMS: atom_id res chain seq x y z
N MET A 1 5.38 -14.61 11.75
CA MET A 1 4.67 -14.76 10.46
C MET A 1 5.04 -13.61 9.53
N PRO A 2 5.47 -13.86 8.28
CA PRO A 2 5.72 -12.78 7.33
C PRO A 2 4.40 -12.08 7.01
N ARG A 3 4.27 -10.81 7.44
CA ARG A 3 3.17 -9.96 6.98
C ARG A 3 3.45 -9.64 5.51
N ALA A 4 2.67 -10.23 4.61
CA ALA A 4 2.72 -9.98 3.18
C ALA A 4 1.37 -9.42 2.70
N CYS A 5 1.37 -8.66 1.61
CA CYS A 5 0.13 -8.24 0.97
C CYS A 5 -0.57 -9.43 0.30
N ALA A 6 -1.84 -9.67 0.62
CA ALA A 6 -2.60 -10.78 0.02
C ALA A 6 -2.81 -10.65 -1.50
N ILE A 7 -2.78 -9.43 -2.05
CA ILE A 7 -3.04 -9.17 -3.48
C ILE A 7 -1.75 -9.19 -4.33
N CYS A 8 -0.68 -8.58 -3.85
CA CYS A 8 0.54 -8.37 -4.65
C CYS A 8 1.80 -9.02 -4.05
N GLY A 9 1.67 -9.74 -2.93
CA GLY A 9 2.80 -10.42 -2.30
C GLY A 9 3.86 -9.50 -1.71
N LYS A 10 3.62 -8.19 -1.61
CA LYS A 10 4.62 -7.23 -1.09
C LYS A 10 5.03 -7.58 0.34
N THR A 11 6.31 -7.86 0.52
CA THR A 11 6.96 -8.19 1.80
C THR A 11 7.90 -7.08 2.25
N ALA A 12 8.49 -7.26 3.43
CA ALA A 12 9.57 -6.42 3.91
C ALA A 12 10.77 -6.48 2.94
N ALA A 13 11.37 -5.34 2.67
CA ALA A 13 12.58 -5.21 1.88
C ALA A 13 13.79 -4.99 2.79
N PHE A 14 14.99 -5.29 2.29
CA PHE A 14 16.24 -5.00 2.98
C PHE A 14 17.03 -3.94 2.23
N GLY A 15 17.75 -3.09 2.95
CA GLY A 15 18.64 -2.10 2.36
C GLY A 15 19.46 -1.39 3.44
N SER A 16 19.83 -0.13 3.19
CA SER A 16 20.65 0.66 4.11
C SER A 16 19.95 1.95 4.55
N ASN A 17 20.14 2.32 5.81
CA ASN A 17 19.96 3.70 6.25
C ASN A 17 21.23 4.48 5.92
N VAL A 18 21.10 5.65 5.29
CA VAL A 18 22.22 6.47 4.84
C VAL A 18 22.23 7.76 5.65
N SER A 19 23.30 7.98 6.42
CA SER A 19 23.48 9.23 7.17
C SER A 19 23.90 10.39 6.26
N HIS A 20 23.90 11.62 6.78
CA HIS A 20 24.42 12.80 6.05
C HIS A 20 25.90 12.63 5.65
N SER A 21 26.67 11.88 6.44
CA SER A 21 28.07 11.51 6.15
C SER A 21 28.19 10.29 5.23
N LYS A 22 27.11 9.84 4.57
CA LYS A 22 27.05 8.64 3.73
C LYS A 22 27.45 7.35 4.44
N VAL A 23 27.26 7.24 5.76
CA VAL A 23 27.46 5.98 6.47
C VAL A 23 26.25 5.08 6.21
N HIS A 24 26.50 3.86 5.71
CA HIS A 24 25.46 2.90 5.36
C HIS A 24 25.31 1.87 6.47
N THR A 25 24.17 1.84 7.16
CA THR A 25 23.85 0.81 8.15
C THR A 25 22.75 -0.11 7.62
N ARG A 26 22.89 -1.42 7.78
CA ARG A 26 21.88 -2.38 7.30
C ARG A 26 20.56 -2.17 8.05
N ARG A 27 19.46 -2.07 7.30
CA ARG A 27 18.12 -1.88 7.83
C ARG A 27 17.11 -2.75 7.08
N ARG A 28 16.12 -3.23 7.82
CA ARG A 28 14.89 -3.83 7.29
C ARG A 28 13.82 -2.76 7.12
N PHE A 29 13.20 -2.71 5.95
CA PHE A 29 12.07 -1.86 5.61
C PHE A 29 10.80 -2.71 5.64
N ASP A 30 9.99 -2.55 6.69
CA ASP A 30 8.73 -3.27 6.76
C ASP A 30 7.73 -2.73 5.74
N ALA A 31 6.92 -3.63 5.17
CA ALA A 31 5.84 -3.24 4.27
C ALA A 31 4.71 -2.61 5.07
N ASN A 32 4.28 -1.39 4.68
CA ASN A 32 3.08 -0.75 5.22
C ASN A 32 1.82 -1.52 4.78
N LEU A 33 1.44 -2.51 5.60
CA LEU A 33 0.27 -3.36 5.42
C LEU A 33 -0.84 -2.93 6.37
N HIS A 34 -2.05 -2.84 5.85
CA HIS A 34 -3.24 -2.44 6.59
C HIS A 34 -4.34 -3.48 6.43
N PRO A 35 -5.14 -3.75 7.47
CA PRO A 35 -6.30 -4.61 7.35
C PRO A 35 -7.36 -3.97 6.45
N ALA A 36 -7.92 -4.75 5.53
CA ALA A 36 -9.02 -4.36 4.67
C ALA A 36 -9.94 -5.55 4.44
N VAL A 37 -11.22 -5.28 4.20
CA VAL A 37 -12.18 -6.31 3.82
C VAL A 37 -12.24 -6.34 2.30
N VAL A 38 -11.92 -7.49 1.71
CA VAL A 38 -12.03 -7.73 0.26
C VAL A 38 -12.90 -8.96 0.10
N SER A 39 -13.98 -8.83 -0.67
CA SER A 39 -14.90 -9.95 -0.95
C SER A 39 -15.43 -10.67 0.30
N GLY A 40 -15.63 -9.94 1.41
CA GLY A 40 -16.14 -10.48 2.67
C GLY A 40 -15.08 -10.97 3.66
N GLU A 41 -13.81 -11.10 3.23
CA GLU A 41 -12.72 -11.57 4.09
C GLU A 41 -11.79 -10.44 4.53
N LYS A 42 -11.33 -10.51 5.79
CA LYS A 42 -10.36 -9.57 6.35
C LYS A 42 -8.94 -10.00 5.96
N MET A 43 -8.29 -9.22 5.11
CA MET A 43 -6.93 -9.48 4.63
C MET A 43 -6.01 -8.27 4.82
N LEU A 44 -4.71 -8.54 4.93
CA LEU A 44 -3.67 -7.50 4.98
C LEU A 44 -3.32 -7.04 3.57
N LEU A 45 -3.50 -5.75 3.31
CA LEU A 45 -3.22 -5.12 2.02
C LEU A 45 -2.17 -4.02 2.14
N CYS A 46 -1.31 -3.91 1.13
CA CYS A 46 -0.43 -2.74 1.03
C CYS A 46 -1.22 -1.49 0.63
N THR A 47 -0.67 -0.32 0.98
CA THR A 47 -1.28 0.99 0.65
C THR A 47 -1.57 1.16 -0.85
N ARG A 48 -0.76 0.57 -1.74
CA ARG A 48 -0.95 0.63 -3.20
C ARG A 48 -2.19 -0.16 -3.65
N CYS A 49 -2.37 -1.37 -3.13
CA CYS A 49 -3.53 -2.22 -3.42
C CYS A 49 -4.82 -1.64 -2.83
N ARG A 50 -4.76 -1.10 -1.60
CA ARG A 50 -5.91 -0.42 -0.99
C ARG A 50 -6.35 0.82 -1.80
N ARG A 51 -5.38 1.61 -2.30
CA ARG A 51 -5.66 2.80 -3.11
C ARG A 51 -6.20 2.46 -4.50
N THR A 52 -5.80 1.33 -5.08
CA THR A 52 -6.30 0.90 -6.40
C THR A 52 -7.74 0.40 -6.32
N GLN A 53 -8.11 -0.35 -5.28
CA GLN A 53 -9.50 -0.79 -5.11
C GLN A 53 -10.51 0.38 -5.01
N THR A 54 -10.11 1.49 -4.40
CA THR A 54 -10.97 2.67 -4.23
C THR A 54 -10.94 3.63 -5.42
N LYS A 55 -10.08 3.37 -6.42
CA LYS A 55 -9.84 4.28 -7.54
C LYS A 55 -11.07 4.42 -8.42
N ASP A 56 -11.71 3.33 -8.80
CA ASP A 56 -12.84 3.37 -9.74
C ASP A 56 -14.04 4.10 -9.14
N ALA A 57 -14.39 3.81 -7.88
CA ALA A 57 -15.42 4.53 -7.15
C ALA A 57 -15.12 6.04 -7.03
N ARG A 58 -13.86 6.41 -6.76
CA ARG A 58 -13.43 7.81 -6.69
C ARG A 58 -13.52 8.51 -8.06
N MET A 59 -13.15 7.82 -9.13
CA MET A 59 -13.22 8.35 -10.49
C MET A 59 -14.67 8.48 -10.97
N ALA A 60 -15.56 7.54 -10.62
CA ALA A 60 -16.99 7.64 -10.89
C ALA A 60 -17.59 8.90 -10.24
N LYS A 61 -17.36 9.11 -8.93
CA LYS A 61 -17.79 10.33 -8.23
C LYS A 61 -17.22 11.61 -8.85
N LYS A 62 -15.96 11.58 -9.31
CA LYS A 62 -15.34 12.73 -9.97
C LYS A 62 -16.03 13.06 -11.31
N ARG A 63 -16.37 12.03 -12.10
CA ARG A 63 -17.07 12.20 -13.40
C ARG A 63 -18.49 12.74 -13.19
N GLU A 64 -19.21 12.23 -12.20
CA GLU A 64 -20.54 12.73 -11.83
C GLU A 64 -20.49 14.20 -11.40
N LYS A 65 -19.57 14.57 -10.50
CA LYS A 65 -19.38 15.95 -10.06
C LYS A 65 -18.99 16.90 -11.20
N ALA A 66 -18.25 16.41 -12.19
CA ALA A 66 -17.89 17.19 -13.38
C ALA A 66 -19.07 17.38 -14.35
N ARG A 67 -20.02 16.45 -14.41
CA ARG A 67 -21.26 16.59 -15.19
C ARG A 67 -22.28 17.52 -14.53
N ALA A 68 -22.26 17.62 -13.20
CA ALA A 68 -23.12 18.50 -12.42
C ALA A 68 -22.59 19.95 -12.32
N ARG A 69 -21.48 20.25 -12.99
CA ARG A 69 -20.84 21.57 -13.05
C ARG A 69 -21.00 22.15 -14.43
#